data_AF-A0A952YY34-F1
#
_entry.id   AF-A0A952YY34-F1
#
_cell.length_a   1.000
_cell.length_b   1.000
_cell.length_c   1.000
_cell.angle_alpha   90.00
_cell.angle_beta   90.00
_cell.angle_gamma   90.00
#
_symmetry.space_group_name_H-M   'P 1'
#
loop_
_entity.id
_entity.type
_entity.pdbx_description
1 polymer ?
#
loop_
_entity_poly.entity_id
_entity_poly.type
_entity_poly.pdbx_seq_one_letter_code
_entity_poly.pdbx_strand_id
1 'polypeptide(L)'
;MNFPRLNFWTLCLWAWLYIPLASASDIACEQTGTARIWIAPLSPQAGQPVKIMAVSVDGPLSELILMDSQDQSIPLQIRQRGGPPWSLIANLESLDDGSYRVIANRDHQQAGCHAIVISKAIAQGKPETWNLTTEAFYSAWIEELFGAPPEENLSFNSLEPVLRNSERNFLHNYLGLHEDNNLPLTPDCADLPYTLRAYFAWKIGLPMAFRACGRGSAKAPPSCGAPTIVSEFTRGVQTQTNFRKRYRQLVDTVHSGSVRTGLAADNTDWYPIPLSRETLWPGTVYADPYGHILVLAEWVPQTADRPGMLLAVDAQPDNSVARKRVWEGTLLFADTGNAGPGFKAFRPVVLPASGTGRMLSNQELTDHPDFMPFSLEQDYLTPDDFYARLTQLINPQGLDPLQAYEAMLTALVEQVETRVNSVQNGEMYFRKNPRGTIAMPSGAAIFQTIGPWEDYSTPSRDMRLIIAINVLNGLPEKIVRHPELFVLNDQNPEQAKAAIEQYHVKRTQERSIRYIRSDGSEWELTIADVLARRPDFEIAYNPNDCAEIRWGAQPDTEEYATCRRHAPAEQRARMTQYRAWFRETRRPAP
;
A
#
# COMPACT_ATOMS: atom_id res chain seq x y z
N MET A 1 -94.59 -38.06 39.17
CA MET A 1 -93.57 -37.30 39.94
C MET A 1 -92.40 -38.21 40.25
N ASN A 2 -91.25 -37.88 39.64
CA ASN A 2 -89.84 -38.10 39.99
C ASN A 2 -89.42 -39.21 40.98
N PHE A 3 -88.76 -40.25 40.42
CA PHE A 3 -87.33 -40.67 40.54
C PHE A 3 -86.52 -40.29 41.82
N PRO A 4 -85.51 -41.09 42.27
CA PRO A 4 -84.36 -41.49 41.42
C PRO A 4 -83.63 -42.84 41.72
N ARG A 5 -82.73 -43.22 40.80
CA ARG A 5 -81.67 -44.23 40.95
C ARG A 5 -80.30 -43.60 40.66
N LEU A 6 -79.31 -44.02 41.46
CA LEU A 6 -77.87 -43.71 41.40
C LEU A 6 -77.21 -44.10 40.06
N ASN A 7 -76.16 -43.37 39.66
CA ASN A 7 -74.97 -43.96 39.02
C ASN A 7 -73.72 -43.07 39.20
N PHE A 8 -72.61 -43.74 39.49
CA PHE A 8 -71.24 -43.24 39.66
C PHE A 8 -70.63 -42.76 38.33
N TRP A 9 -69.89 -41.64 38.34
CA TRP A 9 -68.97 -41.26 37.27
C TRP A 9 -67.61 -40.82 37.83
N THR A 10 -66.58 -41.27 37.11
CA THR A 10 -65.14 -41.21 37.34
C THR A 10 -64.57 -39.79 37.12
N LEU A 11 -63.66 -39.34 37.99
CA LEU A 11 -62.94 -38.05 37.88
C LEU A 11 -61.61 -38.23 37.14
N CYS A 12 -61.44 -37.54 36.00
CA CYS A 12 -60.15 -37.36 35.33
C CYS A 12 -59.51 -36.02 35.74
N LEU A 13 -58.28 -36.09 36.25
CA LEU A 13 -57.41 -34.95 36.56
C LEU A 13 -56.88 -34.27 35.28
N TRP A 14 -56.96 -32.94 35.22
CA TRP A 14 -56.23 -32.11 34.24
C TRP A 14 -55.14 -31.33 34.99
N ALA A 15 -53.88 -31.72 34.79
CA ALA A 15 -52.72 -30.96 35.21
C ALA A 15 -52.36 -29.93 34.12
N TRP A 16 -52.45 -28.65 34.44
CA TRP A 16 -51.96 -27.56 33.59
C TRP A 16 -50.44 -27.48 33.70
N LEU A 17 -49.75 -27.93 32.66
CA LEU A 17 -48.32 -27.67 32.45
C LEU A 17 -48.16 -26.23 31.96
N TYR A 18 -47.62 -25.36 32.82
CA TYR A 18 -47.03 -24.10 32.41
C TYR A 18 -45.79 -24.40 31.58
N ILE A 19 -45.88 -24.21 30.26
CA ILE A 19 -44.72 -24.17 29.38
C ILE A 19 -44.12 -22.77 29.55
N PRO A 20 -42.88 -22.62 30.04
CA PRO A 20 -42.21 -21.32 29.98
C PRO A 20 -42.01 -20.99 28.50
N LEU A 21 -42.57 -19.86 28.05
CA LEU A 21 -42.20 -19.22 26.80
C LEU A 21 -40.69 -18.99 26.86
N ALA A 22 -39.95 -19.76 26.06
CA ALA A 22 -38.56 -19.49 25.79
C ALA A 22 -38.44 -18.04 25.30
N SER A 23 -37.56 -17.27 25.95
CA SER A 23 -37.17 -15.94 25.50
C SER A 23 -36.68 -16.00 24.05
N ALA A 24 -36.86 -14.86 23.37
CA ALA A 24 -36.48 -14.63 21.99
C ALA A 24 -35.17 -15.35 21.59
N SER A 25 -35.30 -16.13 20.51
CA SER A 25 -34.26 -16.72 19.69
C SER A 25 -32.80 -16.38 20.06
N ASP A 26 -32.10 -17.36 20.62
CA ASP A 26 -30.64 -17.53 20.46
C ASP A 26 -30.33 -17.73 18.96
N ILE A 27 -30.46 -16.68 18.15
CA ILE A 27 -29.84 -16.67 16.82
C ILE A 27 -28.35 -16.63 17.09
N ALA A 28 -27.69 -17.79 16.95
CA ALA A 28 -26.25 -17.89 17.02
C ALA A 28 -25.65 -16.81 16.11
N CYS A 29 -24.97 -15.85 16.72
CA CYS A 29 -24.34 -14.74 16.03
C CYS A 29 -23.11 -15.29 15.30
N GLU A 30 -23.34 -15.81 14.10
CA GLU A 30 -22.30 -16.44 13.28
C GLU A 30 -21.72 -15.42 12.29
N GLN A 31 -20.39 -15.39 12.24
CA GLN A 31 -19.66 -14.75 11.15
C GLN A 31 -19.84 -15.61 9.91
N THR A 32 -20.23 -15.01 8.78
CA THR A 32 -20.31 -15.76 7.52
C THR A 32 -18.92 -15.89 6.91
N GLY A 33 -18.75 -16.82 5.97
CA GLY A 33 -17.47 -17.00 5.28
C GLY A 33 -17.07 -15.82 4.38
N THR A 34 -18.00 -14.92 4.04
CA THR A 34 -17.77 -13.83 3.08
C THR A 34 -17.86 -12.42 3.66
N ALA A 35 -18.50 -12.24 4.81
CA ALA A 35 -18.49 -10.99 5.56
C ALA A 35 -18.11 -11.22 7.01
N ARG A 36 -17.16 -10.43 7.50
CA ARG A 36 -16.61 -10.59 8.84
C ARG A 36 -16.43 -9.25 9.55
N ILE A 37 -16.57 -9.26 10.87
CA ILE A 37 -16.53 -8.07 11.73
C ILE A 37 -15.41 -8.23 12.76
N TRP A 38 -14.58 -7.19 12.92
CA TRP A 38 -13.51 -7.08 13.89
C TRP A 38 -13.74 -5.91 14.83
N ILE A 39 -13.32 -6.11 16.08
CA ILE A 39 -13.48 -5.17 17.19
C ILE A 39 -12.12 -4.82 17.75
N ALA A 40 -11.88 -3.52 18.00
CA ALA A 40 -10.70 -3.02 18.68
C ALA A 40 -11.09 -2.14 19.88
N PRO A 41 -10.42 -2.25 21.04
CA PRO A 41 -9.32 -3.17 21.34
C PRO A 41 -9.77 -4.63 21.49
N LEU A 42 -8.81 -5.57 21.54
CA LEU A 42 -9.04 -7.01 21.69
C LEU A 42 -9.85 -7.36 22.94
N SER A 43 -9.80 -6.55 24.00
CA SER A 43 -10.60 -6.75 25.21
C SER A 43 -11.24 -5.41 25.61
N PRO A 44 -12.38 -5.06 24.99
CA PRO A 44 -13.03 -3.78 25.22
C PRO A 44 -13.50 -3.65 26.68
N GLN A 45 -13.28 -2.47 27.25
CA GLN A 45 -13.60 -2.16 28.64
C GLN A 45 -14.75 -1.14 28.70
N ALA A 46 -15.55 -1.21 29.77
CA ALA A 46 -16.64 -0.26 29.97
C ALA A 46 -16.09 1.18 30.03
N GLY A 47 -16.80 2.11 29.39
CA GLY A 47 -16.40 3.53 29.33
C GLY A 47 -15.18 3.82 28.45
N GLN A 48 -14.66 2.85 27.68
CA GLN A 48 -13.56 3.06 26.75
C GLN A 48 -14.04 3.02 25.29
N PRO A 49 -13.34 3.70 24.36
CA PRO A 49 -13.69 3.68 22.95
C PRO A 49 -13.61 2.27 22.34
N VAL A 50 -14.55 1.97 21.45
CA VAL A 50 -14.61 0.73 20.69
C VAL A 50 -14.67 1.06 19.21
N LYS A 51 -13.77 0.47 18.43
CA LYS A 51 -13.79 0.55 16.97
C LYS A 51 -14.31 -0.75 16.38
N ILE A 52 -15.08 -0.61 15.33
CA ILE A 52 -15.70 -1.71 14.61
C ILE A 52 -15.29 -1.57 13.15
N MET A 53 -14.75 -2.64 12.57
CA MET A 53 -14.53 -2.75 11.13
C MET A 53 -15.24 -3.99 10.64
N ALA A 54 -16.11 -3.84 9.65
CA ALA A 54 -16.67 -4.95 8.90
C ALA A 54 -16.07 -4.97 7.51
N VAL A 55 -15.71 -6.15 7.01
CA VAL A 55 -15.28 -6.33 5.62
C VAL A 55 -16.12 -7.37 4.92
N SER A 56 -16.18 -7.30 3.59
CA SER A 56 -16.88 -8.25 2.75
C SER A 56 -16.13 -8.49 1.45
N VAL A 57 -16.20 -9.71 0.93
CA VAL A 57 -15.44 -10.15 -0.26
C VAL A 57 -16.32 -10.48 -1.46
N ASP A 58 -17.64 -10.49 -1.27
CA ASP A 58 -18.67 -10.91 -2.22
C ASP A 58 -19.69 -9.80 -2.57
N GLY A 59 -19.59 -8.63 -1.92
CA GLY A 59 -20.40 -7.46 -2.23
C GLY A 59 -20.33 -6.35 -1.17
N PRO A 60 -20.82 -5.13 -1.47
CA PRO A 60 -20.83 -4.04 -0.52
C PRO A 60 -21.72 -4.34 0.70
N LEU A 61 -21.35 -3.75 1.83
CA LEU A 61 -22.16 -3.68 3.04
C LEU A 61 -22.80 -2.29 3.11
N SER A 62 -24.03 -2.21 3.60
CA SER A 62 -24.84 -0.98 3.61
C SER A 62 -24.99 -0.35 4.98
N GLU A 63 -24.88 -1.13 6.06
CA GLU A 63 -25.13 -0.64 7.42
C GLU A 63 -24.40 -1.47 8.48
N LEU A 64 -24.10 -0.82 9.61
CA LEU A 64 -23.70 -1.46 10.86
C LEU A 64 -24.70 -1.09 11.95
N ILE A 65 -25.15 -2.11 12.67
CA ILE A 65 -26.12 -1.98 13.76
C ILE A 65 -25.51 -2.60 15.01
N LEU A 66 -25.60 -1.88 16.14
CA LEU A 66 -25.32 -2.43 17.46
C LEU A 66 -26.66 -2.81 18.12
N MET A 67 -26.77 -4.07 18.56
CA MET A 67 -27.89 -4.56 19.36
C MET A 67 -27.42 -4.81 20.79
N ASP A 68 -28.16 -4.30 21.77
CA ASP A 68 -27.89 -4.59 23.18
C ASP A 68 -28.56 -5.89 23.66
N SER A 69 -28.44 -6.16 24.96
CA SER A 69 -29.03 -7.34 25.61
C SER A 69 -30.57 -7.32 25.70
N GLN A 70 -31.20 -6.19 25.39
CA GLN A 70 -32.65 -6.01 25.34
C GLN A 70 -33.18 -6.03 23.90
N ASP A 71 -32.36 -6.42 22.93
CA ASP A 71 -32.65 -6.37 21.49
C ASP A 71 -32.92 -4.95 20.96
N GLN A 72 -32.48 -3.91 21.67
CA GLN A 72 -32.57 -2.54 21.18
C GLN A 72 -31.53 -2.32 20.08
N SER A 73 -32.00 -1.90 18.91
CA SER A 73 -31.17 -1.62 17.74
C SER A 73 -30.69 -0.16 17.73
N ILE A 74 -29.38 0.03 17.60
CA ILE A 74 -28.70 1.32 17.51
C ILE A 74 -27.93 1.35 16.18
N PRO A 75 -28.41 2.10 15.17
CA PRO A 75 -27.66 2.31 13.93
C PRO A 75 -26.36 3.05 14.21
N LEU A 76 -25.25 2.55 13.65
CA LEU A 76 -23.94 3.15 13.83
C LEU A 76 -23.65 4.17 12.73
N GLN A 77 -22.95 5.24 13.10
CA GLN A 77 -22.36 6.16 12.13
C GLN A 77 -21.18 5.46 11.46
N ILE A 78 -21.31 5.20 10.16
CA ILE A 78 -20.33 4.47 9.39
C ILE A 78 -19.54 5.40 8.47
N ARG A 79 -18.26 5.08 8.30
CA ARG A 79 -17.49 5.47 7.12
C ARG A 79 -17.39 4.24 6.22
N GLN A 80 -17.87 4.39 5.00
CA GLN A 80 -17.81 3.35 3.98
C GLN A 80 -16.60 3.56 3.08
N ARG A 81 -15.91 2.46 2.75
CA ARG A 81 -14.91 2.42 1.69
C ARG A 81 -15.42 1.60 0.51
N GLY A 82 -14.81 1.84 -0.65
CA GLY A 82 -15.12 1.09 -1.87
C GLY A 82 -14.68 -0.37 -1.76
N GLY A 83 -14.72 -1.11 -2.87
CA GLY A 83 -14.25 -2.48 -2.91
C GLY A 83 -14.16 -3.02 -4.33
N PRO A 84 -13.79 -4.31 -4.49
CA PRO A 84 -13.41 -5.26 -3.43
C PRO A 84 -12.02 -4.99 -2.79
N PRO A 85 -11.78 -5.44 -1.54
CA PRO A 85 -12.81 -5.86 -0.60
C PRO A 85 -13.59 -4.63 -0.12
N TRP A 86 -14.85 -4.79 0.24
CA TRP A 86 -15.66 -3.69 0.77
C TRP A 86 -15.48 -3.59 2.28
N SER A 87 -15.50 -2.38 2.83
CA SER A 87 -15.42 -2.20 4.28
C SER A 87 -16.29 -1.07 4.83
N LEU A 88 -16.76 -1.27 6.06
CA LEU A 88 -17.44 -0.28 6.90
C LEU A 88 -16.67 -0.11 8.20
N ILE A 89 -16.50 1.14 8.63
CA ILE A 89 -15.82 1.46 9.88
C ILE A 89 -16.77 2.30 10.75
N ALA A 90 -16.91 1.94 12.02
CA ALA A 90 -17.62 2.73 13.02
C ALA A 90 -16.76 2.90 14.28
N ASN A 91 -16.88 4.07 14.90
CA ASN A 91 -16.21 4.39 16.17
C ASN A 91 -17.27 4.72 17.22
N LEU A 92 -17.20 4.05 18.35
CA LEU A 92 -18.03 4.27 19.52
C LEU A 92 -17.16 4.91 20.61
N GLU A 93 -17.60 6.02 21.18
CA GLU A 93 -16.84 6.73 22.23
C GLU A 93 -16.78 5.92 23.53
N SER A 94 -17.86 5.23 23.88
CA SER A 94 -17.94 4.35 25.03
C SER A 94 -19.08 3.35 24.87
N LEU A 95 -18.95 2.22 25.55
CA LEU A 95 -20.03 1.28 25.81
C LEU A 95 -20.09 0.98 27.30
N ASP A 96 -21.30 0.77 27.80
CA ASP A 96 -21.52 0.31 29.17
C ASP A 96 -21.15 -1.16 29.31
N ASP A 97 -21.04 -1.61 30.56
CA ASP A 97 -20.88 -3.02 30.87
C ASP A 97 -22.09 -3.83 30.35
N GLY A 98 -21.83 -4.89 29.60
CA GLY A 98 -22.90 -5.70 29.01
C GLY A 98 -22.49 -6.54 27.80
N SER A 99 -23.47 -7.29 27.30
CA SER A 99 -23.37 -8.07 26.08
C SER A 99 -24.06 -7.33 24.93
N TYR A 100 -23.38 -7.28 23.80
CA TYR A 100 -23.85 -6.64 22.57
C TYR A 100 -23.67 -7.58 21.37
N ARG A 101 -24.38 -7.29 20.29
CA ARG A 101 -24.12 -7.86 18.97
C ARG A 101 -23.94 -6.74 17.96
N VAL A 102 -22.93 -6.86 17.12
CA VAL A 102 -22.75 -6.00 15.95
C VAL A 102 -23.21 -6.78 14.73
N ILE A 103 -24.11 -6.19 13.96
CA ILE A 103 -24.66 -6.77 12.76
C ILE A 103 -24.26 -5.89 11.57
N ALA A 104 -23.65 -6.51 10.56
CA ALA A 104 -23.42 -5.91 9.26
C ALA A 104 -24.48 -6.42 8.29
N ASN A 105 -25.21 -5.49 7.65
CA ASN A 105 -26.19 -5.87 6.64
C ASN A 105 -25.77 -5.45 5.24
N ARG A 106 -26.34 -6.16 4.27
CA ARG A 106 -26.37 -5.85 2.86
C ARG A 106 -27.84 -5.88 2.44
N ASP A 107 -28.32 -4.79 1.83
CA ASP A 107 -29.71 -4.68 1.35
C ASP A 107 -30.75 -5.08 2.42
N HIS A 108 -30.53 -4.62 3.66
CA HIS A 108 -31.35 -4.93 4.84
C HIS A 108 -31.35 -6.41 5.29
N GLN A 109 -30.46 -7.25 4.75
CA GLN A 109 -30.26 -8.62 5.20
C GLN A 109 -28.93 -8.77 5.94
N GLN A 110 -28.93 -9.56 7.01
CA GLN A 110 -27.72 -9.84 7.78
C GLN A 110 -26.67 -10.57 6.92
N ALA A 111 -25.56 -9.89 6.69
CA ALA A 111 -24.38 -10.43 6.02
C ALA A 111 -23.36 -10.99 7.02
N GLY A 112 -23.26 -10.41 8.22
CA GLY A 112 -22.38 -10.89 9.28
C GLY A 112 -22.81 -10.42 10.67
N CYS A 113 -22.48 -11.19 11.71
CA CYS A 113 -22.81 -10.87 13.10
C CYS A 113 -21.63 -11.18 14.03
N HIS A 114 -21.28 -10.25 14.93
CA HIS A 114 -20.28 -10.44 15.99
C HIS A 114 -20.85 -10.19 17.38
N ALA A 115 -20.70 -11.15 18.29
CA ALA A 115 -21.03 -10.95 19.70
C ALA A 115 -19.86 -10.26 20.43
N ILE A 116 -20.15 -9.26 21.25
CA ILE A 116 -19.18 -8.52 22.05
C ILE A 116 -19.63 -8.58 23.50
N VAL A 117 -18.68 -8.79 24.42
CA VAL A 117 -18.92 -8.67 25.86
C VAL A 117 -17.95 -7.62 26.39
N ILE A 118 -18.50 -6.52 26.90
CA ILE A 118 -17.74 -5.46 27.57
C ILE A 118 -17.49 -5.91 29.01
N SER A 119 -16.31 -5.58 29.58
CA SER A 119 -15.86 -5.86 30.97
C SER A 119 -15.32 -7.27 31.31
N LYS A 120 -15.42 -8.25 30.41
CA LYS A 120 -14.75 -9.55 30.59
C LYS A 120 -13.45 -9.60 29.79
N ALA A 121 -12.37 -10.05 30.43
CA ALA A 121 -11.16 -10.43 29.68
C ALA A 121 -11.56 -11.50 28.65
N ILE A 122 -11.35 -11.22 27.36
CA ILE A 122 -11.69 -12.19 26.32
C ILE A 122 -10.79 -13.42 26.53
N ALA A 123 -11.42 -14.57 26.75
CA ALA A 123 -10.70 -15.85 26.72
C ALA A 123 -10.15 -16.02 25.29
N GLN A 124 -8.84 -16.23 25.16
CA GLN A 124 -8.19 -16.35 23.85
C GLN A 124 -8.96 -17.38 23.00
N GLY A 125 -9.58 -16.89 21.93
CA GLY A 125 -10.27 -17.72 20.95
C GLY A 125 -9.28 -18.61 20.19
N LYS A 126 -9.80 -19.38 19.23
CA LYS A 126 -8.93 -20.09 18.28
C LYS A 126 -8.03 -19.05 17.59
N PRO A 127 -6.74 -19.35 17.37
CA PRO A 127 -5.87 -18.45 16.62
C PRO A 127 -6.44 -18.15 15.24
N GLU A 128 -6.29 -16.91 14.79
CA GLU A 128 -6.68 -16.54 13.44
C GLU A 128 -5.80 -17.25 12.41
N THR A 129 -6.36 -17.44 11.21
CA THR A 129 -5.63 -17.95 10.05
C THR A 129 -5.73 -16.97 8.90
N TRP A 130 -4.73 -17.00 8.02
CA TRP A 130 -4.86 -16.36 6.72
C TRP A 130 -5.96 -17.06 5.93
N ASN A 131 -6.90 -16.27 5.44
CA ASN A 131 -7.98 -16.64 4.54
C ASN A 131 -8.51 -15.34 3.88
N LEU A 132 -9.50 -15.45 3.00
CA LEU A 132 -9.97 -14.32 2.19
C LEU A 132 -10.50 -13.15 3.05
N THR A 133 -11.21 -13.42 4.14
CA THR A 133 -11.72 -12.38 5.04
C THR A 133 -10.61 -11.73 5.86
N THR A 134 -9.60 -12.49 6.28
CA THR A 134 -8.43 -11.95 6.98
C THR A 134 -7.54 -11.11 6.05
N GLU A 135 -7.37 -11.51 4.79
CA GLU A 135 -6.72 -10.70 3.75
C GLU A 135 -7.51 -9.42 3.45
N ALA A 136 -8.85 -9.51 3.43
CA ALA A 136 -9.71 -8.36 3.27
C ALA A 136 -9.61 -7.38 4.46
N PHE A 137 -9.46 -7.88 5.68
CA PHE A 137 -9.19 -7.04 6.85
C PHE A 137 -7.81 -6.39 6.81
N TYR A 138 -6.78 -7.10 6.36
CA TYR A 138 -5.47 -6.51 6.11
C TYR A 138 -5.55 -5.38 5.10
N SER A 139 -6.26 -5.60 3.99
CA SER A 139 -6.50 -4.59 2.96
C SER A 139 -7.23 -3.36 3.49
N ALA A 140 -8.37 -3.54 4.17
CA ALA A 140 -9.12 -2.44 4.76
C ALA A 140 -8.32 -1.68 5.84
N TRP A 141 -7.47 -2.38 6.60
CA TRP A 141 -6.56 -1.73 7.54
C TRP A 141 -5.51 -0.87 6.84
N ILE A 142 -4.90 -1.34 5.74
CA ILE A 142 -3.96 -0.55 4.95
C ILE A 142 -4.63 0.70 4.36
N GLU A 143 -5.82 0.54 3.79
CA GLU A 143 -6.60 1.65 3.22
C GLU A 143 -6.94 2.70 4.29
N GLU A 144 -7.32 2.27 5.49
CA GLU A 144 -7.60 3.16 6.60
C GLU A 144 -6.32 3.86 7.12
N LEU A 145 -5.23 3.11 7.27
CA LEU A 145 -3.96 3.61 7.82
C LEU A 145 -3.38 4.75 7.00
N PHE A 146 -3.52 4.69 5.68
CA PHE A 146 -3.00 5.67 4.73
C PHE A 146 -4.11 6.49 4.02
N GLY A 147 -5.34 6.41 4.53
CA GLY A 147 -6.50 7.10 3.97
C GLY A 147 -6.43 8.61 4.20
N ALA A 148 -6.56 9.38 3.13
CA ALA A 148 -6.66 10.84 3.14
C ALA A 148 -7.35 11.30 1.84
N PRO A 149 -7.88 12.54 1.76
CA PRO A 149 -8.38 13.07 0.48
C PRO A 149 -7.34 12.88 -0.64
N PRO A 150 -7.71 12.39 -1.84
CA PRO A 150 -6.75 11.98 -2.87
C PRO A 150 -5.77 13.07 -3.34
N GLU A 151 -6.17 14.32 -3.24
CA GLU A 151 -5.38 15.52 -3.55
C GLU A 151 -4.37 15.89 -2.45
N GLU A 152 -4.50 15.34 -1.25
CA GLU A 152 -3.58 15.59 -0.14
C GLU A 152 -2.28 14.80 -0.34
N ASN A 153 -1.15 15.51 -0.34
CA ASN A 153 0.18 14.89 -0.32
C ASN A 153 0.49 14.37 1.08
N LEU A 154 0.19 13.10 1.30
CA LEU A 154 0.41 12.43 2.58
C LEU A 154 1.86 11.95 2.67
N SER A 155 2.67 12.62 3.49
CA SER A 155 4.07 12.27 3.73
C SER A 155 4.42 12.37 5.21
N PHE A 156 5.21 11.40 5.69
CA PHE A 156 5.68 11.31 7.06
C PHE A 156 7.19 11.10 7.08
N ASN A 157 7.87 11.62 8.10
CA ASN A 157 9.32 11.44 8.28
C ASN A 157 9.70 9.99 8.65
N SER A 158 8.74 9.21 9.15
CA SER A 158 8.88 7.78 9.46
C SER A 158 7.51 7.10 9.48
N LEU A 159 7.48 5.78 9.65
CA LEU A 159 6.23 5.03 9.83
C LEU A 159 5.59 5.27 11.22
N GLU A 160 6.37 5.69 12.21
CA GLU A 160 5.92 5.80 13.61
C GLU A 160 4.70 6.72 13.81
N PRO A 161 4.64 7.95 13.24
CA PRO A 161 3.50 8.85 13.43
C PRO A 161 2.19 8.23 12.93
N VAL A 162 2.27 7.40 11.90
CA VAL A 162 1.11 6.72 11.32
C VAL A 162 0.60 5.63 12.26
N LEU A 163 1.51 4.79 12.79
CA LEU A 163 1.15 3.69 13.69
C LEU A 163 0.69 4.18 15.07
N ARG A 164 1.22 5.31 15.55
CA ARG A 164 0.84 5.92 16.85
C ARG A 164 -0.45 6.75 16.77
N ASN A 165 -0.95 7.03 15.58
CA ASN A 165 -2.16 7.81 15.43
C ASN A 165 -3.39 6.93 15.75
N SER A 166 -4.03 7.17 16.89
CA SER A 166 -5.21 6.41 17.32
C SER A 166 -6.45 6.67 16.48
N GLU A 167 -6.51 7.73 15.68
CA GLU A 167 -7.63 7.98 14.78
C GLU A 167 -7.48 7.18 13.48
N ARG A 168 -6.26 7.10 12.93
CA ARG A 168 -5.93 6.41 11.67
C ARG A 168 -5.66 4.94 11.83
N ASN A 169 -4.92 4.53 12.86
CA ASN A 169 -4.58 3.13 13.04
C ASN A 169 -5.71 2.41 13.80
N PHE A 170 -6.54 1.65 13.07
CA PHE A 170 -7.59 0.81 13.67
C PHE A 170 -7.04 -0.10 14.77
N LEU A 171 -5.82 -0.62 14.59
CA LEU A 171 -5.14 -1.51 15.52
C LEU A 171 -4.33 -0.77 16.59
N HIS A 172 -4.42 0.56 16.71
CA HIS A 172 -3.73 1.27 17.78
C HIS A 172 -4.19 0.79 19.17
N ASN A 173 -3.23 0.43 20.03
CA ASN A 173 -3.41 -0.16 21.35
C ASN A 173 -4.37 -1.37 21.37
N TYR A 174 -4.44 -2.11 20.27
CA TYR A 174 -5.31 -3.28 20.12
C TYR A 174 -5.14 -4.30 21.24
N LEU A 175 -3.91 -4.54 21.70
CA LEU A 175 -3.62 -5.52 22.76
C LEU A 175 -3.88 -4.96 24.18
N GLY A 176 -4.15 -3.66 24.31
CA GLY A 176 -4.32 -2.98 25.59
C GLY A 176 -3.04 -2.85 26.41
N LEU A 177 -1.87 -2.86 25.76
CA LEU A 177 -0.55 -2.88 26.42
C LEU A 177 0.26 -1.60 26.19
N HIS A 178 -0.37 -0.55 25.63
CA HIS A 178 0.30 0.66 25.15
C HIS A 178 1.41 0.35 24.14
N GLU A 179 1.23 -0.71 23.36
CA GLU A 179 2.29 -1.37 22.60
C GLU A 179 2.77 -0.59 21.38
N ASP A 180 2.02 0.43 20.94
CA ASP A 180 2.38 1.29 19.80
C ASP A 180 3.17 2.54 20.22
N ASN A 181 3.14 2.91 21.51
CA ASN A 181 3.77 4.14 22.02
C ASN A 181 5.30 4.16 21.87
N ASN A 182 5.94 2.99 21.76
CA ASN A 182 7.40 2.87 21.70
C ASN A 182 7.86 1.83 20.68
N LEU A 183 7.38 1.95 19.45
CA LEU A 183 7.66 1.02 18.37
C LEU A 183 8.42 1.71 17.23
N PRO A 184 9.76 1.83 17.32
CA PRO A 184 10.55 2.53 16.31
C PRO A 184 10.76 1.67 15.07
N LEU A 185 9.77 1.69 14.17
CA LEU A 185 9.82 1.00 12.89
C LEU A 185 10.23 2.00 11.81
N THR A 186 11.37 1.74 11.18
CA THR A 186 12.01 2.61 10.20
C THR A 186 12.30 1.82 8.91
N PRO A 187 11.26 1.33 8.21
CA PRO A 187 11.47 0.56 7.00
C PRO A 187 11.92 1.45 5.84
N ASP A 188 12.68 0.86 4.91
CA ASP A 188 12.80 1.37 3.53
C ASP A 188 11.69 0.78 2.64
N CYS A 189 11.74 1.05 1.32
CA CYS A 189 10.72 0.54 0.39
C CYS A 189 10.60 -0.99 0.42
N ALA A 190 11.70 -1.73 0.58
CA ALA A 190 11.70 -3.18 0.55
C ALA A 190 11.16 -3.77 1.85
N ASP A 191 11.45 -3.12 2.99
CA ASP A 191 11.04 -3.59 4.31
C ASP A 191 9.61 -3.19 4.65
N LEU A 192 9.08 -2.11 4.07
CA LEU A 192 7.75 -1.57 4.36
C LEU A 192 6.64 -2.64 4.27
N PRO A 193 6.47 -3.40 3.16
CA PRO A 193 5.42 -4.41 3.09
C PRO A 193 5.54 -5.49 4.16
N TYR A 194 6.75 -5.95 4.44
CA TYR A 194 6.99 -6.94 5.49
C TYR A 194 6.74 -6.35 6.89
N THR A 195 7.09 -5.09 7.10
CA THR A 195 6.87 -4.36 8.36
C THR A 195 5.38 -4.23 8.66
N LEU A 196 4.59 -3.82 7.67
CA LEU A 196 3.13 -3.70 7.78
C LEU A 196 2.48 -5.06 8.03
N ARG A 197 2.88 -6.09 7.28
CA ARG A 197 2.38 -7.46 7.44
C ARG A 197 2.73 -8.06 8.80
N ALA A 198 3.95 -7.84 9.28
CA ALA A 198 4.41 -8.32 10.59
C ALA A 198 3.68 -7.61 11.73
N TYR A 199 3.50 -6.29 11.64
CA TYR A 199 2.73 -5.51 12.60
C TYR A 199 1.30 -6.04 12.68
N PHE A 200 0.62 -6.15 11.54
CA PHE A 200 -0.74 -6.66 11.48
C PHE A 200 -0.84 -8.09 12.05
N ALA A 201 0.05 -8.99 11.62
CA ALA A 201 0.05 -10.38 12.08
C ALA A 201 0.30 -10.51 13.59
N TRP A 202 1.18 -9.69 14.16
CA TRP A 202 1.39 -9.65 15.61
C TRP A 202 0.15 -9.20 16.37
N LYS A 203 -0.55 -8.18 15.85
CA LYS A 203 -1.68 -7.55 16.55
C LYS A 203 -2.89 -8.47 16.58
N ILE A 204 -3.17 -9.21 15.50
CA ILE A 204 -4.34 -10.09 15.43
C ILE A 204 -4.04 -11.58 15.51
N GLY A 205 -2.79 -11.94 15.79
CA GLY A 205 -2.39 -13.32 16.12
C GLY A 205 -2.31 -14.26 14.92
N LEU A 206 -1.70 -13.81 13.82
CA LEU A 206 -1.50 -14.59 12.60
C LEU A 206 -0.06 -15.10 12.46
N PRO A 207 0.17 -16.24 11.79
CA PRO A 207 1.51 -16.64 11.42
C PRO A 207 2.06 -15.74 10.31
N MET A 208 3.38 -15.65 10.19
CA MET A 208 4.01 -15.01 9.03
C MET A 208 5.28 -15.76 8.62
N ALA A 209 5.78 -15.49 7.42
CA ALA A 209 7.01 -16.07 6.92
C ALA A 209 7.84 -15.04 6.17
N PHE A 210 9.14 -15.26 6.17
CA PHE A 210 10.08 -14.53 5.33
C PHE A 210 11.30 -15.39 5.02
N ARG A 211 11.98 -15.12 3.91
CA ARG A 211 13.18 -15.83 3.46
C ARG A 211 14.37 -14.92 3.31
N ALA A 212 15.54 -15.47 3.59
CA ALA A 212 16.80 -14.91 3.10
C ALA A 212 16.88 -15.17 1.59
N CYS A 213 17.12 -14.12 0.81
CA CYS A 213 17.22 -14.20 -0.65
C CYS A 213 18.52 -13.57 -1.15
N GLY A 214 18.96 -13.96 -2.34
CA GLY A 214 20.06 -13.30 -3.04
C GLY A 214 19.61 -12.01 -3.74
N ARG A 215 20.55 -11.29 -4.37
CA ARG A 215 20.27 -10.08 -5.16
C ARG A 215 19.91 -10.36 -6.63
N GLY A 216 20.08 -11.60 -7.08
CA GLY A 216 20.01 -11.99 -8.49
C GLY A 216 21.32 -11.71 -9.23
N SER A 217 21.28 -11.70 -10.56
CA SER A 217 22.39 -11.36 -11.44
C SER A 217 21.86 -10.66 -12.69
N ALA A 218 22.75 -10.18 -13.57
CA ALA A 218 22.38 -9.62 -14.87
C ALA A 218 21.47 -10.51 -15.74
N LYS A 219 21.44 -11.82 -15.50
CA LYS A 219 20.74 -12.80 -16.36
C LYS A 219 19.77 -13.70 -15.60
N ALA A 220 19.60 -13.50 -14.28
CA ALA A 220 18.75 -14.36 -13.48
C ALA A 220 18.17 -13.61 -12.29
N PRO A 221 16.88 -13.84 -11.95
CA PRO A 221 16.26 -13.24 -10.79
C PRO A 221 16.86 -13.76 -9.47
N PRO A 222 16.65 -13.04 -8.36
CA PRO A 222 16.88 -13.53 -7.00
C PRO A 222 16.31 -14.94 -6.75
N SER A 223 17.07 -15.75 -6.01
CA SER A 223 16.62 -17.01 -5.42
C SER A 223 16.64 -16.92 -3.91
N CYS A 224 15.79 -17.71 -3.24
CA CYS A 224 15.64 -17.67 -1.79
C CYS A 224 15.93 -19.03 -1.14
N GLY A 225 16.39 -18.98 0.11
CA GLY A 225 16.59 -20.14 0.97
C GLY A 225 15.29 -20.63 1.63
N ALA A 226 15.43 -21.47 2.65
CA ALA A 226 14.31 -21.96 3.44
C ALA A 226 13.58 -20.82 4.20
N PRO A 227 12.26 -20.91 4.40
CA PRO A 227 11.50 -19.88 5.08
C PRO A 227 11.72 -19.92 6.59
N THR A 228 11.81 -18.73 7.20
CA THR A 228 11.61 -18.57 8.63
C THR A 228 10.12 -18.42 8.89
N ILE A 229 9.50 -19.41 9.54
CA ILE A 229 8.08 -19.36 9.93
C ILE A 229 7.96 -18.80 11.36
N VAL A 230 7.31 -17.65 11.49
CA VAL A 230 6.97 -17.01 12.77
C VAL A 230 5.57 -17.47 13.16
N SER A 231 5.48 -18.53 13.95
CA SER A 231 4.23 -19.04 14.51
C SER A 231 3.98 -18.59 15.95
N GLU A 232 4.91 -17.84 16.57
CA GLU A 232 4.74 -17.44 17.97
C GLU A 232 3.61 -16.43 18.17
N PHE A 233 3.29 -15.65 17.14
CA PHE A 233 2.16 -14.69 17.17
C PHE A 233 0.81 -15.38 17.33
N THR A 234 0.68 -16.65 16.96
CA THR A 234 -0.58 -17.42 17.12
C THR A 234 -0.74 -17.99 18.53
N ARG A 235 0.28 -17.87 19.40
CA ARG A 235 0.29 -18.44 20.76
C ARG A 235 -0.15 -17.41 21.80
N GLY A 236 -1.24 -16.73 21.51
CA GLY A 236 -1.81 -15.70 22.36
C GLY A 236 -1.09 -14.34 22.29
N VAL A 237 -1.49 -13.42 23.17
CA VAL A 237 -1.00 -12.03 23.21
C VAL A 237 0.52 -11.99 23.41
N GLN A 238 1.23 -11.45 22.42
CA GLN A 238 2.69 -11.29 22.46
C GLN A 238 3.09 -9.88 22.87
N THR A 239 4.14 -9.76 23.68
CA THR A 239 4.67 -8.46 24.13
C THR A 239 5.37 -7.70 23.01
N GLN A 240 5.47 -6.38 23.15
CA GLN A 240 6.27 -5.53 22.26
C GLN A 240 7.72 -6.01 22.15
N THR A 241 8.32 -6.52 23.23
CA THR A 241 9.69 -7.07 23.23
C THR A 241 9.82 -8.28 22.30
N ASN A 242 8.84 -9.20 22.35
CA ASN A 242 8.84 -10.38 21.47
C ASN A 242 8.69 -9.96 20.00
N PHE A 243 7.78 -9.03 19.72
CA PHE A 243 7.61 -8.47 18.37
C PHE A 243 8.91 -7.82 17.88
N ARG A 244 9.53 -6.94 18.66
CA ARG A 244 10.78 -6.25 18.27
C ARG A 244 11.93 -7.21 18.00
N LYS A 245 11.99 -8.36 18.68
CA LYS A 245 12.98 -9.41 18.41
C LYS A 245 12.77 -10.02 17.02
N ARG A 246 11.53 -10.37 16.67
CA ARG A 246 11.18 -10.94 15.36
C ARG A 246 11.29 -9.91 14.24
N TYR A 247 10.88 -8.68 14.50
CA TYR A 247 11.02 -7.57 13.56
C TYR A 247 12.48 -7.31 13.19
N ARG A 248 13.39 -7.25 14.18
CA ARG A 248 14.84 -7.12 13.91
C ARG A 248 15.35 -8.24 13.01
N GLN A 249 15.02 -9.50 13.33
CA GLN A 249 15.40 -10.64 12.49
C GLN A 249 14.87 -10.49 11.05
N LEU A 250 13.66 -9.99 10.87
CA LEU A 250 13.04 -9.77 9.57
C LEU A 250 13.81 -8.73 8.76
N VAL A 251 14.03 -7.52 9.30
CA VAL A 251 14.72 -6.44 8.57
C VAL A 251 16.19 -6.73 8.33
N ASP A 252 16.82 -7.56 9.18
CA ASP A 252 18.19 -8.05 8.95
C ASP A 252 18.27 -9.12 7.84
N THR A 253 17.13 -9.66 7.40
CA THR A 253 17.04 -10.79 6.46
C THR A 253 16.51 -10.40 5.09
N VAL A 254 15.46 -9.58 5.03
CA VAL A 254 14.79 -9.23 3.78
C VAL A 254 15.43 -8.02 3.14
N HIS A 255 15.21 -7.86 1.85
CA HIS A 255 15.64 -6.70 1.08
C HIS A 255 14.91 -6.69 -0.27
N SER A 256 15.16 -5.71 -1.13
CA SER A 256 14.44 -5.58 -2.42
C SER A 256 14.52 -6.82 -3.33
N GLY A 257 15.57 -7.65 -3.24
CA GLY A 257 15.65 -8.93 -3.94
C GLY A 257 14.62 -9.98 -3.49
N SER A 258 14.09 -9.89 -2.27
CA SER A 258 13.10 -10.83 -1.73
C SER A 258 11.75 -10.75 -2.44
N VAL A 259 11.41 -9.56 -2.96
CA VAL A 259 10.16 -9.30 -3.69
C VAL A 259 10.32 -9.50 -5.20
N ARG A 260 11.56 -9.38 -5.72
CA ARG A 260 11.90 -9.45 -7.17
C ARG A 260 12.24 -10.84 -7.69
N THR A 261 12.00 -11.89 -6.90
CA THR A 261 12.20 -13.28 -7.34
C THR A 261 11.42 -13.57 -8.63
N GLY A 262 11.87 -14.57 -9.39
CA GLY A 262 11.24 -14.93 -10.68
C GLY A 262 9.74 -15.23 -10.52
N LEU A 263 8.94 -14.84 -11.53
CA LEU A 263 7.48 -14.89 -11.46
C LEU A 263 6.94 -16.32 -11.26
N ALA A 264 7.57 -17.31 -11.90
CA ALA A 264 7.19 -18.71 -11.79
C ALA A 264 7.83 -19.44 -10.59
N ALA A 265 8.64 -18.77 -9.76
CA ALA A 265 9.35 -19.43 -8.68
C ALA A 265 8.41 -19.76 -7.49
N ASP A 266 8.51 -21.00 -7.00
CA ASP A 266 7.70 -21.50 -5.88
C ASP A 266 8.29 -21.13 -4.51
N ASN A 267 9.63 -21.15 -4.41
CA ASN A 267 10.36 -20.94 -3.17
C ASN A 267 10.58 -19.45 -2.89
N THR A 268 9.49 -18.70 -2.76
CA THR A 268 9.47 -17.24 -2.63
C THR A 268 8.49 -16.80 -1.56
N ASP A 269 8.66 -15.58 -1.04
CA ASP A 269 7.70 -14.97 -0.11
C ASP A 269 6.48 -14.37 -0.84
N TRP A 270 6.56 -14.24 -2.17
CA TRP A 270 5.62 -13.50 -3.00
C TRP A 270 5.28 -14.28 -4.26
N TYR A 271 4.07 -14.09 -4.78
CA TYR A 271 3.65 -14.67 -6.05
C TYR A 271 2.86 -13.66 -6.88
N PRO A 272 2.97 -13.69 -8.23
CA PRO A 272 2.24 -12.79 -9.11
C PRO A 272 0.75 -13.13 -9.15
N ILE A 273 -0.06 -12.08 -9.31
CA ILE A 273 -1.53 -12.14 -9.33
C ILE A 273 -2.07 -11.52 -10.63
N PRO A 274 -3.32 -11.82 -11.03
CA PRO A 274 -3.95 -11.20 -12.19
C PRO A 274 -4.02 -9.67 -12.11
N LEU A 275 -4.08 -8.99 -13.25
CA LEU A 275 -4.34 -7.55 -13.33
C LEU A 275 -5.85 -7.27 -13.37
N SER A 276 -6.49 -7.27 -12.20
CA SER A 276 -7.91 -6.96 -12.08
C SER A 276 -8.26 -6.22 -10.78
N ARG A 277 -9.46 -5.63 -10.74
CA ARG A 277 -9.93 -4.88 -9.57
C ARG A 277 -10.18 -5.81 -8.39
N GLU A 278 -10.48 -7.07 -8.68
CA GLU A 278 -10.77 -8.16 -7.75
C GLU A 278 -9.52 -8.71 -7.07
N THR A 279 -8.32 -8.49 -7.63
CA THR A 279 -7.06 -9.05 -7.10
C THR A 279 -6.10 -7.98 -6.56
N LEU A 280 -6.13 -6.78 -7.13
CA LEU A 280 -5.26 -5.67 -6.74
C LEU A 280 -5.80 -4.92 -5.52
N TRP A 281 -5.95 -5.61 -4.39
CA TRP A 281 -6.41 -5.02 -3.14
C TRP A 281 -5.33 -4.14 -2.49
N PRO A 282 -5.70 -3.12 -1.70
CA PRO A 282 -4.77 -2.50 -0.76
C PRO A 282 -3.96 -3.56 0.02
N GLY A 283 -2.67 -3.32 0.21
CA GLY A 283 -1.72 -4.29 0.74
C GLY A 283 -1.02 -5.17 -0.31
N THR A 284 -1.53 -5.26 -1.53
CA THR A 284 -0.81 -5.84 -2.68
C THR A 284 0.47 -5.05 -2.93
N VAL A 285 1.55 -5.75 -3.27
CA VAL A 285 2.85 -5.13 -3.52
C VAL A 285 3.13 -5.05 -5.01
N TYR A 286 3.65 -3.92 -5.46
CA TYR A 286 4.32 -3.83 -6.75
C TYR A 286 5.82 -3.87 -6.55
N ALA A 287 6.50 -4.72 -7.32
CA ALA A 287 7.96 -4.72 -7.40
C ALA A 287 8.41 -4.30 -8.80
N ASP A 288 9.19 -3.22 -8.88
CA ASP A 288 9.89 -2.88 -10.11
C ASP A 288 11.11 -3.82 -10.32
N PRO A 289 11.70 -3.90 -11.52
CA PRO A 289 12.83 -4.79 -11.77
C PRO A 289 14.12 -4.36 -11.04
N TYR A 290 14.17 -3.12 -10.55
CA TYR A 290 15.36 -2.43 -10.07
C TYR A 290 15.42 -2.22 -8.56
N GLY A 291 14.41 -2.65 -7.82
CA GLY A 291 14.36 -2.69 -6.36
C GLY A 291 13.41 -1.69 -5.70
N HIS A 292 12.69 -0.85 -6.45
CA HIS A 292 11.65 0.00 -5.86
C HIS A 292 10.37 -0.80 -5.67
N ILE A 293 9.86 -0.74 -4.44
CA ILE A 293 8.70 -1.50 -4.00
C ILE A 293 7.62 -0.51 -3.55
N LEU A 294 6.38 -0.75 -3.98
CA LEU A 294 5.19 0.03 -3.59
C LEU A 294 4.16 -0.90 -2.92
N VAL A 295 3.42 -0.41 -1.94
CA VAL A 295 2.28 -1.11 -1.34
C VAL A 295 1.01 -0.39 -1.76
N LEU A 296 0.07 -1.06 -2.44
CA LEU A 296 -1.21 -0.46 -2.81
C LEU A 296 -1.96 0.00 -1.56
N ALA A 297 -2.56 1.18 -1.62
CA ALA A 297 -3.21 1.81 -0.48
C ALA A 297 -4.69 2.08 -0.73
N GLU A 298 -5.07 2.59 -1.90
CA GLU A 298 -6.45 3.05 -2.12
C GLU A 298 -6.81 3.07 -3.61
N TRP A 299 -8.03 2.64 -3.93
CA TRP A 299 -8.66 2.85 -5.23
C TRP A 299 -9.60 4.05 -5.14
N VAL A 300 -9.34 5.07 -5.94
CA VAL A 300 -10.24 6.21 -6.09
C VAL A 300 -11.03 6.03 -7.38
N PRO A 301 -12.37 5.96 -7.30
CA PRO A 301 -13.20 5.70 -8.47
C PRO A 301 -13.11 6.85 -9.48
N GLN A 302 -13.20 6.48 -10.75
CA GLN A 302 -13.41 7.44 -11.84
C GLN A 302 -14.78 8.09 -11.71
N THR A 303 -14.85 9.39 -11.98
CA THR A 303 -16.08 10.19 -12.02
C THR A 303 -16.15 10.93 -13.35
N ALA A 304 -17.30 11.54 -13.66
CA ALA A 304 -17.44 12.34 -14.89
C ALA A 304 -16.42 13.48 -14.98
N ASP A 305 -16.05 14.07 -13.84
CA ASP A 305 -15.20 15.27 -13.78
C ASP A 305 -13.74 14.97 -13.42
N ARG A 306 -13.40 13.72 -13.09
CA ARG A 306 -12.06 13.35 -12.60
C ARG A 306 -11.69 11.91 -12.96
N PRO A 307 -10.46 11.68 -13.46
CA PRO A 307 -9.90 10.35 -13.61
C PRO A 307 -9.93 9.53 -12.32
N GLY A 308 -10.08 8.22 -12.47
CA GLY A 308 -9.81 7.26 -11.40
C GLY A 308 -8.33 7.29 -11.04
N MET A 309 -8.00 6.86 -9.83
CA MET A 309 -6.62 6.78 -9.35
C MET A 309 -6.41 5.48 -8.60
N LEU A 310 -5.23 4.89 -8.78
CA LEU A 310 -4.70 3.89 -7.87
C LEU A 310 -3.58 4.55 -7.06
N LEU A 311 -3.69 4.50 -5.75
CA LEU A 311 -2.72 5.06 -4.82
C LEU A 311 -1.92 3.94 -4.18
N ALA A 312 -0.65 4.20 -3.93
CA ALA A 312 0.25 3.32 -3.21
C ALA A 312 1.06 4.11 -2.18
N VAL A 313 1.70 3.41 -1.26
CA VAL A 313 2.69 3.99 -0.35
C VAL A 313 4.04 3.36 -0.58
N ASP A 314 5.08 4.17 -0.41
CA ASP A 314 6.45 3.67 -0.31
C ASP A 314 7.16 4.28 0.89
N ALA A 315 8.24 3.62 1.30
CA ALA A 315 9.18 4.17 2.24
C ALA A 315 10.53 4.40 1.55
N GLN A 316 11.32 5.32 2.06
CA GLN A 316 12.63 5.68 1.50
C GLN A 316 13.74 5.35 2.51
N PRO A 317 15.01 5.26 2.07
CA PRO A 317 16.15 5.06 2.97
C PRO A 317 16.31 6.13 4.06
N ASP A 318 15.79 7.34 3.82
CA ASP A 318 15.72 8.42 4.82
C ASP A 318 14.58 8.22 5.85
N ASN A 319 13.94 7.05 5.83
CA ASN A 319 12.78 6.60 6.60
C ASN A 319 11.45 7.25 6.21
N SER A 320 11.42 8.22 5.31
CA SER A 320 10.16 8.87 4.95
C SER A 320 9.19 7.87 4.33
N VAL A 321 7.91 8.00 4.70
CA VAL A 321 6.82 7.19 4.15
C VAL A 321 5.85 8.14 3.46
N ALA A 322 5.55 7.90 2.19
CA ALA A 322 4.71 8.80 1.41
C ALA A 322 3.70 8.04 0.55
N ARG A 323 2.51 8.62 0.41
CA ARG A 323 1.50 8.17 -0.54
C ARG A 323 1.82 8.75 -1.92
N LYS A 324 1.67 7.91 -2.95
CA LYS A 324 2.00 8.21 -4.34
C LYS A 324 0.91 7.71 -5.27
N ARG A 325 0.81 8.34 -6.42
CA ARG A 325 0.01 7.84 -7.54
C ARG A 325 0.72 6.66 -8.18
N VAL A 326 -0.03 5.62 -8.50
CA VAL A 326 0.43 4.53 -9.35
C VAL A 326 0.27 4.95 -10.81
N TRP A 327 1.40 5.20 -11.47
CA TRP A 327 1.48 5.56 -12.88
C TRP A 327 2.87 5.24 -13.43
N GLU A 328 2.99 5.21 -14.75
CA GLU A 328 4.21 4.82 -15.49
C GLU A 328 5.48 5.58 -15.05
N GLY A 329 5.37 6.85 -14.66
CA GLY A 329 6.50 7.64 -14.16
C GLY A 329 6.98 7.30 -12.74
N THR A 330 6.19 6.58 -11.94
CA THR A 330 6.57 6.13 -10.58
C THR A 330 6.81 4.63 -10.52
N LEU A 331 6.10 3.87 -11.36
CA LEU A 331 6.04 2.42 -11.39
C LEU A 331 6.69 1.94 -12.68
N LEU A 332 7.91 1.40 -12.59
CA LEU A 332 8.61 0.88 -13.76
C LEU A 332 8.34 -0.62 -13.95
N PHE A 333 7.73 -0.96 -15.08
CA PHE A 333 7.58 -2.31 -15.58
C PHE A 333 8.52 -2.56 -16.75
N ALA A 334 9.35 -3.60 -16.64
CA ALA A 334 10.19 -4.08 -17.74
C ALA A 334 10.57 -5.54 -17.55
N ASP A 335 10.28 -6.37 -18.56
CA ASP A 335 10.81 -7.73 -18.61
C ASP A 335 12.31 -7.68 -18.90
N THR A 336 13.10 -8.01 -17.89
CA THR A 336 14.55 -7.79 -17.87
C THR A 336 15.33 -9.08 -17.63
N GLY A 337 14.66 -10.23 -17.47
CA GLY A 337 15.26 -11.54 -17.16
C GLY A 337 16.03 -11.62 -15.83
N ASN A 338 16.30 -10.49 -15.17
CA ASN A 338 17.06 -10.36 -13.92
C ASN A 338 16.19 -10.12 -12.68
N ALA A 339 14.88 -10.04 -12.87
CA ALA A 339 13.87 -9.82 -11.85
C ALA A 339 12.52 -10.32 -12.37
N GLY A 340 11.60 -10.68 -11.46
CA GLY A 340 10.20 -10.84 -11.77
C GLY A 340 9.41 -9.58 -11.35
N PRO A 341 9.24 -8.56 -12.21
CA PRO A 341 8.51 -7.34 -11.88
C PRO A 341 6.99 -7.57 -11.85
N GLY A 342 6.25 -6.63 -11.26
CA GLY A 342 4.79 -6.64 -11.30
C GLY A 342 4.11 -6.66 -9.93
N PHE A 343 2.78 -6.73 -9.95
CA PHE A 343 1.93 -6.86 -8.76
C PHE A 343 1.96 -8.27 -8.20
N LYS A 344 2.07 -8.37 -6.88
CA LYS A 344 2.27 -9.62 -6.14
C LYS A 344 1.51 -9.60 -4.81
N ALA A 345 1.08 -10.77 -4.38
CA ALA A 345 0.55 -11.01 -3.05
C ALA A 345 1.57 -11.80 -2.20
N PHE A 346 1.48 -11.65 -0.87
CA PHE A 346 2.23 -12.49 0.06
C PHE A 346 1.81 -13.94 -0.10
N ARG A 347 2.77 -14.85 -0.24
CA ARG A 347 2.49 -16.28 -0.28
C ARG A 347 1.94 -16.73 1.09
N PRO A 348 0.73 -17.30 1.15
CA PRO A 348 0.08 -17.61 2.42
C PRO A 348 0.85 -18.63 3.26
N VAL A 349 0.82 -18.43 4.58
CA VAL A 349 1.37 -19.37 5.56
C VAL A 349 0.23 -20.18 6.17
N VAL A 350 0.31 -21.50 6.00
CA VAL A 350 -0.65 -22.45 6.57
C VAL A 350 0.01 -23.19 7.72
N LEU A 351 -0.66 -23.20 8.87
CA LEU A 351 -0.28 -23.97 10.05
C LEU A 351 -1.14 -25.25 10.11
N PRO A 352 -0.63 -26.42 9.69
CA PRO A 352 -1.34 -27.68 9.89
C PRO A 352 -1.40 -28.05 11.38
N ALA A 353 -2.34 -28.93 11.73
CA ALA A 353 -2.48 -29.44 13.11
C ALA A 353 -1.20 -30.15 13.63
N SER A 354 -0.32 -30.62 12.72
CA SER A 354 0.99 -31.20 13.04
C SER A 354 2.02 -30.17 13.54
N GLY A 355 1.73 -28.87 13.49
CA GLY A 355 2.49 -27.80 14.15
C GLY A 355 3.59 -27.15 13.31
N THR A 356 4.06 -27.78 12.22
CA THR A 356 5.09 -27.18 11.34
C THR A 356 4.42 -26.42 10.20
N GLY A 357 4.49 -25.08 10.25
CA GLY A 357 3.95 -24.23 9.20
C GLY A 357 4.65 -24.41 7.86
N ARG A 358 3.91 -24.21 6.77
CA ARG A 358 4.42 -24.20 5.40
C ARG A 358 3.80 -23.05 4.61
N MET A 359 4.41 -22.75 3.47
CA MET A 359 3.85 -21.80 2.49
C MET A 359 3.22 -22.60 1.35
N LEU A 360 2.13 -22.09 0.76
CA LEU A 360 1.45 -22.73 -0.37
C LEU A 360 2.28 -22.64 -1.66
N SER A 361 2.26 -23.67 -2.51
CA SER A 361 2.88 -23.62 -3.85
C SER A 361 2.04 -22.81 -4.84
N ASN A 362 2.61 -22.47 -6.00
CA ASN A 362 1.88 -21.83 -7.10
C ASN A 362 0.71 -22.71 -7.57
N GLN A 363 0.91 -24.02 -7.64
CA GLN A 363 -0.14 -24.98 -8.02
C GLN A 363 -1.30 -24.98 -7.01
N GLU A 364 -1.00 -24.91 -5.71
CA GLU A 364 -2.04 -24.83 -4.67
C GLU A 364 -2.80 -23.50 -4.72
N LEU A 365 -2.18 -22.43 -5.23
CA LEU A 365 -2.76 -21.09 -5.31
C LEU A 365 -3.61 -20.84 -6.56
N THR A 366 -3.45 -21.60 -7.64
CA THR A 366 -4.18 -21.38 -8.90
C THR A 366 -5.70 -21.35 -8.71
N ASP A 367 -6.24 -22.29 -7.93
CA ASP A 367 -7.69 -22.46 -7.73
C ASP A 367 -8.07 -22.38 -6.23
N HIS A 368 -7.26 -21.71 -5.41
CA HIS A 368 -7.51 -21.66 -3.97
C HIS A 368 -8.69 -20.75 -3.63
N PRO A 369 -9.71 -21.20 -2.86
CA PRO A 369 -10.89 -20.39 -2.56
C PRO A 369 -10.59 -19.22 -1.60
N ASP A 370 -9.59 -19.38 -0.73
CA ASP A 370 -9.30 -18.39 0.32
C ASP A 370 -8.21 -17.37 -0.03
N PHE A 371 -7.57 -17.44 -1.21
CA PHE A 371 -6.43 -16.59 -1.55
C PHE A 371 -6.50 -16.11 -2.99
N MET A 372 -5.79 -15.02 -3.29
CA MET A 372 -5.67 -14.53 -4.66
C MET A 372 -5.05 -15.60 -5.55
N PRO A 373 -5.59 -15.81 -6.78
CA PRO A 373 -5.07 -16.83 -7.65
C PRO A 373 -3.65 -16.49 -8.12
N PHE A 374 -2.81 -17.51 -8.22
CA PHE A 374 -1.52 -17.37 -8.90
C PHE A 374 -1.75 -17.12 -10.40
N SER A 375 -1.05 -16.14 -10.97
CA SER A 375 -1.15 -15.84 -12.40
C SER A 375 0.17 -15.35 -12.98
N LEU A 376 0.52 -15.88 -14.15
CA LEU A 376 1.64 -15.39 -14.98
C LEU A 376 1.18 -14.38 -16.03
N GLU A 377 -0.05 -13.88 -15.99
CA GLU A 377 -0.59 -12.88 -16.94
C GLU A 377 0.41 -11.75 -17.23
N GLN A 378 1.01 -11.19 -16.16
CA GLN A 378 1.93 -10.07 -16.26
C GLN A 378 3.23 -10.41 -17.02
N ASP A 379 3.67 -11.68 -17.00
CA ASP A 379 4.90 -12.14 -17.68
C ASP A 379 4.76 -12.09 -19.22
N TYR A 380 3.53 -12.11 -19.73
CA TYR A 380 3.23 -12.10 -21.16
C TYR A 380 3.00 -10.69 -21.72
N LEU A 381 3.04 -9.66 -20.89
CA LEU A 381 2.77 -8.28 -21.29
C LEU A 381 4.06 -7.55 -21.67
N THR A 382 4.02 -6.84 -22.79
CA THR A 382 5.03 -5.82 -23.07
C THR A 382 4.86 -4.65 -22.08
N PRO A 383 5.88 -3.81 -21.85
CA PRO A 383 5.71 -2.61 -21.02
C PRO A 383 4.54 -1.72 -21.45
N ASP A 384 4.39 -1.48 -22.76
CA ASP A 384 3.30 -0.63 -23.29
C ASP A 384 1.92 -1.25 -22.98
N ASP A 385 1.76 -2.55 -23.23
CA ASP A 385 0.51 -3.29 -22.96
C ASP A 385 0.18 -3.34 -21.45
N PHE A 386 1.20 -3.50 -20.60
CA PHE A 386 1.03 -3.48 -19.14
C PHE A 386 0.46 -2.13 -18.67
N TYR A 387 1.02 -1.01 -19.13
CA TYR A 387 0.53 0.31 -18.75
C TYR A 387 -0.82 0.65 -19.39
N ALA A 388 -1.07 0.22 -20.61
CA ALA A 388 -2.39 0.36 -21.25
C ALA A 388 -3.46 -0.39 -20.45
N ARG A 389 -3.18 -1.65 -20.08
CA ARG A 389 -4.08 -2.48 -19.25
C ARG A 389 -4.34 -1.85 -17.88
N LEU A 390 -3.30 -1.36 -17.21
CA LEU A 390 -3.43 -0.69 -15.92
C LEU A 390 -4.23 0.62 -16.04
N THR A 391 -4.01 1.40 -17.11
CA THR A 391 -4.76 2.64 -17.38
C THR A 391 -6.25 2.35 -17.56
N GLN A 392 -6.59 1.34 -18.37
CA GLN A 392 -7.97 0.89 -18.57
C GLN A 392 -8.61 0.39 -17.29
N LEU A 393 -7.85 -0.33 -16.45
CA LEU A 393 -8.36 -0.84 -15.18
C LEU A 393 -8.71 0.27 -14.19
N ILE A 394 -7.88 1.32 -14.15
CA ILE A 394 -8.11 2.52 -13.31
C ILE A 394 -9.23 3.40 -13.88
N ASN A 395 -9.35 3.47 -15.19
CA ASN A 395 -10.29 4.35 -15.90
C ASN A 395 -11.15 3.54 -16.89
N PRO A 396 -12.07 2.71 -16.40
CA PRO A 396 -12.85 1.79 -17.25
C PRO A 396 -13.77 2.52 -18.23
N GLN A 397 -14.09 3.80 -18.00
CA GLN A 397 -14.92 4.61 -18.89
C GLN A 397 -14.09 5.36 -19.95
N GLY A 398 -12.77 5.13 -20.00
CA GLY A 398 -11.84 5.88 -20.84
C GLY A 398 -11.50 7.25 -20.26
N LEU A 399 -10.45 7.89 -20.76
CA LEU A 399 -9.97 9.18 -20.30
C LEU A 399 -10.26 10.29 -21.30
N ASP A 400 -10.75 11.44 -20.82
CA ASP A 400 -10.62 12.67 -21.60
C ASP A 400 -9.12 13.00 -21.78
N PRO A 401 -8.63 13.27 -23.00
CA PRO A 401 -7.20 13.54 -23.24
C PRO A 401 -6.63 14.69 -22.41
N LEU A 402 -7.41 15.75 -22.18
CA LEU A 402 -6.97 16.91 -21.41
C LEU A 402 -6.90 16.60 -19.92
N GLN A 403 -7.88 15.86 -19.38
CA GLN A 403 -7.83 15.35 -18.01
C GLN A 403 -6.64 14.41 -17.78
N ALA A 404 -6.37 13.51 -18.73
CA ALA A 404 -5.19 12.62 -18.67
C ALA A 404 -3.89 13.42 -18.62
N TYR A 405 -3.77 14.45 -19.46
CA TYR A 405 -2.62 15.36 -19.45
C TYR A 405 -2.45 16.08 -18.12
N GLU A 406 -3.50 16.71 -17.58
CA GLU A 406 -3.43 17.43 -16.30
C GLU A 406 -3.08 16.50 -15.13
N ALA A 407 -3.60 15.27 -15.13
CA ALA A 407 -3.26 14.26 -14.12
C ALA A 407 -1.78 13.87 -14.20
N MET A 408 -1.24 13.61 -15.40
CA MET A 408 0.17 13.30 -15.60
C MET A 408 1.09 14.47 -15.24
N LEU A 409 0.73 15.69 -15.64
CA LEU A 409 1.50 16.89 -15.29
C LEU A 409 1.51 17.11 -13.77
N THR A 410 0.37 16.94 -13.10
CA THR A 410 0.30 17.05 -11.64
C THR A 410 1.18 16.00 -10.97
N ALA A 411 1.15 14.74 -11.43
CA ALA A 411 2.01 13.68 -10.90
C ALA A 411 3.51 13.95 -11.14
N LEU A 412 3.88 14.53 -12.28
CA LEU A 412 5.25 14.96 -12.54
C LEU A 412 5.67 16.08 -11.58
N VAL A 413 4.83 17.09 -11.36
CA VAL A 413 5.12 18.20 -10.42
C VAL A 413 5.33 17.67 -9.00
N GLU A 414 4.47 16.76 -8.52
CA GLU A 414 4.62 16.11 -7.21
C GLU A 414 6.00 15.39 -7.08
N GLN A 415 6.48 14.74 -8.16
CA GLN A 415 7.81 14.13 -8.17
C GLN A 415 8.94 15.17 -8.17
N VAL A 416 8.80 16.27 -8.91
CA VAL A 416 9.78 17.37 -8.93
C VAL A 416 9.88 18.01 -7.54
N GLU A 417 8.78 18.25 -6.85
CA GLU A 417 8.75 18.76 -5.47
C GLU A 417 9.42 17.80 -4.49
N THR A 418 9.18 16.49 -4.65
CA THR A 418 9.88 15.46 -3.85
C THR A 418 11.40 15.54 -4.05
N ARG A 419 11.85 15.85 -5.27
CA ARG A 419 13.27 16.04 -5.58
C ARG A 419 13.82 17.34 -4.95
N VAL A 420 13.04 18.41 -4.88
CA VAL A 420 13.43 19.66 -4.16
C VAL A 420 13.82 19.32 -2.73
N ASN A 421 12.98 18.55 -2.02
CA ASN A 421 13.27 18.12 -0.66
C ASN A 421 14.54 17.25 -0.59
N SER A 422 14.72 16.33 -1.54
CA SER A 422 15.90 15.44 -1.59
C SER A 422 17.22 16.21 -1.80
N VAL A 423 17.21 17.23 -2.68
CA VAL A 423 18.38 18.09 -2.89
C VAL A 423 18.66 18.94 -1.64
N GLN A 424 17.61 19.52 -1.04
CA GLN A 424 17.74 20.32 0.17
C GLN A 424 18.27 19.52 1.37
N ASN A 425 17.90 18.24 1.50
CA ASN A 425 18.44 17.34 2.52
C ASN A 425 19.97 17.19 2.39
N GLY A 426 20.47 17.04 1.16
CA GLY A 426 21.91 17.04 0.88
C GLY A 426 22.59 18.37 1.25
N GLU A 427 21.98 19.50 0.92
CA GLU A 427 22.52 20.82 1.32
C GLU A 427 22.56 21.00 2.84
N MET A 428 21.53 20.54 3.56
CA MET A 428 21.51 20.55 5.02
C MET A 428 22.64 19.71 5.62
N TYR A 429 22.97 18.56 5.03
CA TYR A 429 24.10 17.76 5.45
C TYR A 429 25.43 18.51 5.28
N PHE A 430 25.67 19.15 4.13
CA PHE A 430 26.92 19.89 3.89
C PHE A 430 27.02 21.19 4.68
N ARG A 431 25.91 21.84 5.05
CA ARG A 431 25.95 22.95 6.03
C ARG A 431 26.53 22.51 7.37
N LYS A 432 26.25 21.27 7.80
CA LYS A 432 26.81 20.66 9.02
C LYS A 432 28.21 20.05 8.79
N ASN A 433 28.55 19.69 7.56
CA ASN A 433 29.79 19.02 7.18
C ASN A 433 30.50 19.75 6.02
N PRO A 434 30.92 21.02 6.18
CA PRO A 434 31.32 21.89 5.05
C PRO A 434 32.61 21.46 4.33
N ARG A 435 33.44 20.63 4.96
CA ARG A 435 34.66 20.05 4.38
C ARG A 435 34.53 18.57 4.04
N GLY A 436 33.33 18.01 4.23
CA GLY A 436 33.05 16.62 3.93
C GLY A 436 33.13 16.35 2.43
N THR A 437 33.37 15.10 2.06
CA THR A 437 33.15 14.61 0.71
C THR A 437 32.50 13.26 0.84
N ILE A 438 31.34 13.08 0.22
CA ILE A 438 30.65 11.79 0.19
C ILE A 438 31.29 10.96 -0.91
N ALA A 439 31.80 9.78 -0.55
CA ALA A 439 32.36 8.86 -1.52
C ALA A 439 31.25 8.32 -2.44
N MET A 440 31.43 8.47 -3.76
CA MET A 440 30.58 7.83 -4.75
C MET A 440 30.94 6.34 -4.86
N PRO A 441 29.97 5.42 -4.78
CA PRO A 441 30.17 4.01 -5.10
C PRO A 441 30.54 3.80 -6.58
N SER A 442 30.93 2.57 -6.93
CA SER A 442 31.26 2.20 -8.31
C SER A 442 30.22 1.26 -8.90
N GLY A 443 29.98 1.36 -10.20
CA GLY A 443 29.09 0.47 -10.93
C GLY A 443 27.64 0.58 -10.47
N ALA A 444 26.94 -0.55 -10.44
CA ALA A 444 25.54 -0.62 -10.00
C ALA A 444 25.33 -0.23 -8.52
N ALA A 445 26.39 -0.21 -7.71
CA ALA A 445 26.31 0.13 -6.28
C ALA A 445 25.83 1.57 -6.04
N ILE A 446 25.87 2.47 -7.03
CA ILE A 446 25.30 3.81 -6.89
C ILE A 446 23.78 3.79 -6.61
N PHE A 447 23.09 2.68 -6.91
CA PHE A 447 21.65 2.48 -6.69
C PHE A 447 21.32 1.53 -5.52
N GLN A 448 22.33 0.97 -4.84
CA GLN A 448 22.15 -0.19 -3.94
C GLN A 448 22.98 -0.11 -2.66
N THR A 449 23.51 1.07 -2.34
CA THR A 449 24.42 1.24 -1.20
C THR A 449 23.67 1.67 0.05
N ILE A 450 24.41 1.92 1.13
CA ILE A 450 23.90 2.44 2.40
C ILE A 450 24.78 3.62 2.85
N GLY A 451 24.28 4.38 3.82
CA GLY A 451 25.00 5.51 4.41
C GLY A 451 24.90 6.79 3.57
N PRO A 452 25.83 7.75 3.75
CA PRO A 452 25.65 9.12 3.25
C PRO A 452 25.39 9.26 1.74
N TRP A 453 25.89 8.33 0.92
CA TRP A 453 25.54 8.34 -0.51
C TRP A 453 24.06 8.01 -0.71
N GLU A 454 23.55 6.96 -0.08
CA GLU A 454 22.14 6.57 -0.15
C GLU A 454 21.23 7.67 0.42
N ASP A 455 21.66 8.31 1.52
CA ASP A 455 20.87 9.32 2.22
C ASP A 455 20.72 10.64 1.44
N TYR A 456 21.75 11.05 0.67
CA TYR A 456 21.83 12.42 0.12
C TYR A 456 21.97 12.50 -1.41
N SER A 457 22.40 11.42 -2.08
CA SER A 457 22.40 11.36 -3.55
C SER A 457 20.98 11.12 -4.09
N THR A 458 20.79 11.32 -5.40
CA THR A 458 19.47 11.12 -6.04
C THR A 458 19.46 10.22 -7.28
N PRO A 459 20.35 9.24 -7.51
CA PRO A 459 20.40 8.52 -8.80
C PRO A 459 19.09 7.78 -9.13
N SER A 460 18.49 7.08 -8.16
CA SER A 460 17.18 6.42 -8.37
C SER A 460 16.04 7.43 -8.62
N ARG A 461 16.09 8.59 -7.95
CA ARG A 461 15.07 9.64 -8.06
C ARG A 461 15.19 10.39 -9.39
N ASP A 462 16.40 10.73 -9.82
CA ASP A 462 16.69 11.41 -11.08
C ASP A 462 16.35 10.51 -12.27
N MET A 463 16.62 9.20 -12.19
CA MET A 463 16.18 8.25 -13.22
C MET A 463 14.64 8.21 -13.34
N ARG A 464 13.91 8.17 -12.21
CA ARG A 464 12.43 8.24 -12.24
C ARG A 464 11.91 9.56 -12.77
N LEU A 465 12.55 10.69 -12.44
CA LEU A 465 12.21 11.99 -13.02
C LEU A 465 12.36 11.98 -14.54
N ILE A 466 13.46 11.41 -15.07
CA ILE A 466 13.65 11.28 -16.53
C ILE A 466 12.56 10.41 -17.16
N ILE A 467 12.19 9.29 -16.52
CA ILE A 467 11.07 8.44 -16.97
C ILE A 467 9.77 9.24 -17.01
N ALA A 468 9.42 9.92 -15.92
CA ALA A 468 8.21 10.74 -15.80
C ALA A 468 8.14 11.85 -16.87
N ILE A 469 9.27 12.50 -17.16
CA ILE A 469 9.39 13.46 -18.27
C ILE A 469 9.11 12.79 -19.62
N ASN A 470 9.72 11.63 -19.89
CA ASN A 470 9.51 10.90 -21.14
C ASN A 470 8.05 10.47 -21.31
N VAL A 471 7.40 10.01 -20.23
CA VAL A 471 5.99 9.59 -20.22
C VAL A 471 5.07 10.77 -20.54
N LEU A 472 5.25 11.92 -19.88
CA LEU A 472 4.44 13.11 -20.15
C LEU A 472 4.61 13.58 -21.61
N ASN A 473 5.85 13.60 -22.10
CA ASN A 473 6.15 14.01 -23.47
C ASN A 473 5.62 13.02 -24.53
N GLY A 474 5.49 11.74 -24.18
CA GLY A 474 4.98 10.69 -25.06
C GLY A 474 3.47 10.48 -25.02
N LEU A 475 2.74 11.20 -24.15
CA LEU A 475 1.27 11.13 -24.10
C LEU A 475 0.60 11.41 -25.46
N PRO A 476 1.02 12.41 -26.26
CA PRO A 476 0.41 12.67 -27.56
C PRO A 476 0.49 11.46 -28.52
N GLU A 477 1.62 10.76 -28.56
CA GLU A 477 1.77 9.51 -29.31
C GLU A 477 0.94 8.37 -28.73
N LYS A 478 0.82 8.31 -27.40
CA LYS A 478 0.02 7.29 -26.71
C LYS A 478 -1.46 7.39 -27.07
N ILE A 479 -1.99 8.60 -27.24
CA ILE A 479 -3.37 8.84 -27.72
C ILE A 479 -3.60 8.21 -29.10
N VAL A 480 -2.63 8.32 -30.01
CA VAL A 480 -2.73 7.76 -31.36
C VAL A 480 -2.57 6.24 -31.35
N ARG A 481 -1.66 5.71 -30.52
CA ARG A 481 -1.39 4.27 -30.44
C ARG A 481 -2.49 3.49 -29.73
N HIS A 482 -3.05 4.08 -28.67
CA HIS A 482 -4.06 3.49 -27.80
C HIS A 482 -5.33 4.36 -27.72
N PRO A 483 -6.01 4.64 -28.85
CA PRO A 483 -7.19 5.48 -28.85
C PRO A 483 -8.33 4.88 -28.01
N GLU A 484 -8.34 3.56 -27.80
CA GLU A 484 -9.30 2.85 -26.95
C GLU A 484 -9.26 3.26 -25.47
N LEU A 485 -8.15 3.86 -25.00
CA LEU A 485 -8.02 4.35 -23.63
C LEU A 485 -8.66 5.72 -23.43
N PHE A 486 -9.08 6.39 -24.51
CA PHE A 486 -9.51 7.79 -24.49
C PHE A 486 -10.95 7.98 -24.99
N VAL A 487 -11.64 8.95 -24.38
CA VAL A 487 -12.95 9.41 -24.84
C VAL A 487 -12.73 10.57 -25.81
N LEU A 488 -12.74 10.27 -27.11
CA LEU A 488 -12.40 11.25 -28.16
C LEU A 488 -13.60 12.04 -28.72
N ASN A 489 -14.85 11.68 -28.40
CA ASN A 489 -16.06 12.42 -28.83
C ASN A 489 -16.07 12.76 -30.34
N ASP A 490 -15.90 11.76 -31.20
CA ASP A 490 -15.82 11.87 -32.67
C ASP A 490 -14.59 12.63 -33.22
N GLN A 491 -13.68 13.09 -32.35
CA GLN A 491 -12.38 13.65 -32.74
C GLN A 491 -11.45 12.52 -33.21
N ASN A 492 -10.75 12.75 -34.32
CA ASN A 492 -9.72 11.84 -34.79
C ASN A 492 -8.50 11.84 -33.82
N PRO A 493 -7.90 10.70 -33.43
CA PRO A 493 -6.73 10.67 -32.54
C PRO A 493 -5.61 11.66 -32.87
N GLU A 494 -5.29 11.90 -34.15
CA GLU A 494 -4.27 12.89 -34.54
C GLU A 494 -4.66 14.33 -34.23
N GLN A 495 -5.97 14.65 -34.27
CA GLN A 495 -6.45 15.97 -33.86
C GLN A 495 -6.35 16.12 -32.34
N ALA A 496 -6.66 15.07 -31.57
CA ALA A 496 -6.52 15.08 -30.12
C ALA A 496 -5.04 15.21 -29.72
N LYS A 497 -4.16 14.48 -30.38
CA LYS A 497 -2.70 14.62 -30.28
C LYS A 497 -2.27 16.08 -30.43
N ALA A 498 -2.63 16.72 -31.55
CA ALA A 498 -2.22 18.09 -31.85
C ALA A 498 -2.76 19.10 -30.81
N ALA A 499 -3.97 18.89 -30.29
CA ALA A 499 -4.54 19.71 -29.23
C ALA A 499 -3.73 19.60 -27.92
N ILE A 500 -3.33 18.39 -27.53
CA ILE A 500 -2.51 18.17 -26.33
C ILE A 500 -1.10 18.74 -26.50
N GLU A 501 -0.47 18.63 -27.67
CA GLU A 501 0.83 19.24 -27.94
C GLU A 501 0.79 20.77 -27.77
N GLN A 502 -0.24 21.43 -28.31
CA GLN A 502 -0.44 22.88 -28.15
C GLN A 502 -0.70 23.26 -26.70
N TYR A 503 -1.54 22.49 -26.00
CA TYR A 503 -1.83 22.71 -24.60
C TYR A 503 -0.59 22.53 -23.72
N HIS A 504 0.24 21.53 -24.00
CA HIS A 504 1.47 21.23 -23.26
C HIS A 504 2.45 22.41 -23.24
N VAL A 505 2.66 23.05 -24.40
CA VAL A 505 3.58 24.20 -24.52
C VAL A 505 3.15 25.35 -23.62
N LYS A 506 1.84 25.65 -23.58
CA LYS A 506 1.30 26.71 -22.72
C LYS A 506 1.36 26.30 -21.25
N ARG A 507 0.87 25.10 -20.93
CA ARG A 507 0.60 24.68 -19.55
C ARG A 507 1.87 24.47 -18.72
N THR A 508 2.96 24.03 -19.34
CA THR A 508 4.25 23.83 -18.66
C THR A 508 4.94 25.15 -18.27
N GLN A 509 4.57 26.26 -18.91
CA GLN A 509 5.05 27.61 -18.53
C GLN A 509 4.27 28.20 -17.34
N GLU A 510 3.04 27.75 -17.10
CA GLU A 510 2.16 28.27 -16.05
C GLU A 510 2.43 27.68 -14.66
N ARG A 511 3.16 26.55 -14.59
CA ARG A 511 3.52 25.89 -13.34
C ARG A 511 5.02 26.07 -13.08
N SER A 512 5.36 26.30 -11.82
CA SER A 512 6.75 26.45 -11.38
C SER A 512 6.99 25.77 -10.03
N ILE A 513 8.25 25.47 -9.77
CA ILE A 513 8.77 25.03 -8.48
C ILE A 513 9.85 26.01 -8.02
N ARG A 514 10.15 25.99 -6.72
CA ARG A 514 11.26 26.77 -6.15
C ARG A 514 12.24 25.84 -5.44
N TYR A 515 13.53 26.13 -5.57
CA TYR A 515 14.57 25.49 -4.78
C TYR A 515 15.50 26.54 -4.15
N ILE A 516 16.22 26.14 -3.11
CA ILE A 516 17.15 27.01 -2.39
C ILE A 516 18.56 26.86 -2.99
N ARG A 517 19.12 27.96 -3.48
CA ARG A 517 20.49 28.04 -3.98
C ARG A 517 21.52 27.93 -2.86
N SER A 518 22.78 27.74 -3.25
CA SER A 518 23.92 27.59 -2.33
C SER A 518 24.11 28.76 -1.37
N ASP A 519 23.70 29.97 -1.76
CA ASP A 519 23.77 31.18 -0.92
C ASP A 519 22.54 31.38 -0.01
N GLY A 520 21.55 30.49 -0.09
CA GLY A 520 20.31 30.54 0.67
C GLY A 520 19.17 31.31 -0.01
N SER A 521 19.40 31.90 -1.19
CA SER A 521 18.33 32.55 -1.96
C SER A 521 17.44 31.55 -2.68
N GLU A 522 16.17 31.89 -2.88
CA GLU A 522 15.25 31.07 -3.68
C GLU A 522 15.48 31.28 -5.18
N TRP A 523 15.34 30.21 -5.95
CA TRP A 523 15.34 30.24 -7.41
C TRP A 523 14.09 29.54 -7.94
N GLU A 524 13.42 30.17 -8.89
CA GLU A 524 12.21 29.64 -9.52
C GLU A 524 12.54 28.97 -10.85
N LEU A 525 11.99 27.79 -11.08
CA LEU A 525 12.04 27.08 -12.36
C LEU A 525 10.62 26.79 -12.82
N THR A 526 10.29 27.14 -14.06
CA THR A 526 9.05 26.65 -14.69
C THR A 526 9.17 25.16 -14.95
N ILE A 527 8.03 24.47 -15.11
CA ILE A 527 8.09 23.07 -15.53
C ILE A 527 8.68 22.94 -16.93
N ALA A 528 8.46 23.92 -17.82
CA ALA A 528 9.14 23.98 -19.11
C ALA A 528 10.69 23.97 -18.98
N ASP A 529 11.25 24.70 -18.00
CA ASP A 529 12.69 24.68 -17.72
C ASP A 529 13.15 23.29 -17.26
N VAL A 530 12.39 22.66 -16.36
CA VAL A 530 12.69 21.30 -15.88
C VAL A 530 12.67 20.30 -17.02
N LEU A 531 11.69 20.36 -17.93
CA LEU A 531 11.61 19.50 -19.11
C LEU A 531 12.81 19.72 -20.05
N ALA A 532 13.19 20.98 -20.29
CA ALA A 532 14.33 21.32 -21.15
C ALA A 532 15.66 20.80 -20.59
N ARG A 533 15.81 20.78 -19.26
CA ARG A 533 17.01 20.31 -18.54
C ARG A 533 17.08 18.78 -18.36
N ARG A 534 16.17 18.00 -18.96
CA ARG A 534 16.19 16.53 -18.88
C ARG A 534 17.58 15.91 -19.14
N PRO A 535 18.38 16.34 -20.15
CA PRO A 535 19.71 15.78 -20.37
C PRO A 535 20.71 16.04 -19.23
N ASP A 536 20.52 17.11 -18.46
CA ASP A 536 21.39 17.48 -17.34
C ASP A 536 21.12 16.59 -16.11
N PHE A 537 19.86 16.17 -15.91
CA PHE A 537 19.50 15.21 -14.86
C PHE A 537 20.14 13.83 -15.02
N GLU A 538 20.69 13.50 -16.19
CA GLU A 538 21.43 12.27 -16.42
C GLU A 538 22.72 12.16 -15.56
N ILE A 539 23.20 13.29 -15.01
CA ILE A 539 24.42 13.38 -14.18
C ILE A 539 24.29 14.32 -12.97
N ALA A 540 23.06 14.75 -12.61
CA ALA A 540 22.81 15.75 -11.57
C ALA A 540 22.61 15.17 -10.15
N TYR A 541 22.87 13.87 -9.97
CA TYR A 541 22.49 13.14 -8.75
C TYR A 541 23.54 13.15 -7.64
N ASN A 542 24.74 13.69 -7.88
CA ASN A 542 25.83 13.63 -6.91
C ASN A 542 25.66 14.71 -5.82
N PRO A 543 25.63 14.33 -4.53
CA PRO A 543 25.38 15.29 -3.45
C PRO A 543 26.56 16.25 -3.23
N ASN A 544 27.76 15.91 -3.72
CA ASN A 544 28.91 16.79 -3.62
C ASN A 544 28.81 18.00 -4.57
N ASP A 545 27.96 17.95 -5.60
CA ASP A 545 27.65 19.14 -6.40
C ASP A 545 26.71 20.08 -5.62
N CYS A 546 26.82 21.38 -5.90
CA CYS A 546 25.92 22.41 -5.40
C CYS A 546 24.49 22.22 -5.93
N ALA A 547 23.49 22.80 -5.24
CA ALA A 547 22.09 22.70 -5.62
C ALA A 547 21.82 23.12 -7.08
N GLU A 548 22.52 24.13 -7.57
CA GLU A 548 22.41 24.68 -8.92
C GLU A 548 22.78 23.64 -9.98
N ILE A 549 23.94 22.97 -9.86
CA ILE A 549 24.34 21.88 -10.75
C ILE A 549 23.34 20.72 -10.64
N ARG A 550 22.89 20.41 -9.44
CA ARG A 550 21.88 19.38 -9.21
C ARG A 550 20.53 19.73 -9.84
N TRP A 551 20.27 20.99 -10.18
CA TRP A 551 19.09 21.44 -10.94
C TRP A 551 19.39 21.81 -12.40
N GLY A 552 20.57 21.44 -12.91
CA GLY A 552 20.93 21.62 -14.32
C GLY A 552 21.21 23.08 -14.69
N ALA A 553 21.54 23.93 -13.73
CA ALA A 553 21.95 25.31 -14.01
C ALA A 553 23.21 25.31 -14.89
N GLN A 554 23.16 26.06 -16.00
CA GLN A 554 24.28 26.15 -16.92
C GLN A 554 25.36 27.09 -16.37
N PRO A 555 26.66 26.83 -16.62
CA PRO A 555 27.73 27.76 -16.28
C PRO A 555 27.45 29.17 -16.83
N ASP A 556 27.98 30.18 -16.14
CA ASP A 556 27.87 31.61 -16.51
C ASP A 556 26.44 32.20 -16.51
N THR A 557 25.46 31.50 -15.91
CA THR A 557 24.12 32.04 -15.65
C THR A 557 24.01 32.68 -14.26
N GLU A 558 23.02 33.56 -14.08
CA GLU A 558 22.69 34.14 -12.76
C GLU A 558 22.34 33.04 -11.74
N GLU A 559 21.64 31.99 -12.17
CA GLU A 559 21.34 30.82 -11.36
C GLU A 559 22.61 30.19 -10.82
N TYR A 560 23.59 29.94 -11.70
CA TYR A 560 24.83 29.23 -11.38
C TYR A 560 25.82 30.06 -10.55
N ALA A 561 25.71 31.39 -10.55
CA ALA A 561 26.68 32.29 -9.93
C ALA A 561 26.93 32.04 -8.42
N THR A 562 25.97 31.42 -7.75
CA THR A 562 26.02 31.08 -6.32
C THR A 562 26.68 29.72 -6.04
N CYS A 563 26.88 28.88 -7.06
CA CYS A 563 27.48 27.55 -6.91
C CYS A 563 28.95 27.64 -6.47
N ARG A 564 29.28 27.00 -5.35
CA ARG A 564 30.66 26.95 -4.80
C ARG A 564 31.20 25.53 -4.60
N ARG A 565 30.36 24.51 -4.73
CA ARG A 565 30.69 23.11 -4.42
C ARG A 565 30.54 22.26 -5.68
N HIS A 566 31.53 21.41 -5.94
CA HIS A 566 31.54 20.50 -7.08
C HIS A 566 31.93 19.10 -6.63
N ALA A 567 31.32 18.09 -7.24
CA ALA A 567 31.75 16.72 -7.08
C ALA A 567 33.21 16.54 -7.52
N PRO A 568 34.01 15.71 -6.84
CA PRO A 568 35.40 15.45 -7.24
C PRO A 568 35.53 15.04 -8.72
N ALA A 569 36.62 15.43 -9.38
CA ALA A 569 36.83 15.19 -10.81
C ALA A 569 36.67 13.72 -11.21
N GLU A 570 37.15 12.80 -10.36
CA GLU A 570 37.01 11.36 -10.55
C GLU A 570 35.54 10.90 -10.52
N GLN A 571 34.74 11.46 -9.60
CA GLN A 571 33.30 11.15 -9.52
C GLN A 571 32.56 11.70 -10.74
N ARG A 572 32.89 12.91 -11.21
CA ARG A 572 32.31 13.48 -12.44
C ARG A 572 32.65 12.66 -13.69
N ALA A 573 33.88 12.15 -13.77
CA ALA A 573 34.29 11.25 -14.85
C ALA A 573 33.47 9.95 -14.81
N ARG A 574 33.26 9.37 -13.62
CA ARG A 574 32.38 8.20 -13.44
C ARG A 574 30.93 8.49 -13.84
N MET A 575 30.35 9.61 -13.41
CA MET A 575 28.99 9.99 -13.82
C MET A 575 28.87 10.12 -15.34
N THR A 576 29.90 10.64 -16.02
CA THR A 576 29.93 10.72 -17.48
C THR A 576 29.91 9.33 -18.13
N GLN A 577 30.65 8.37 -17.58
CA GLN A 577 30.60 6.96 -18.03
C GLN A 577 29.22 6.34 -17.80
N TYR A 578 28.53 6.72 -16.73
CA TYR A 578 27.22 6.16 -16.34
C TYR A 578 26.04 6.87 -16.99
N ARG A 579 26.28 7.98 -17.70
CA ARG A 579 25.23 8.81 -18.33
C ARG A 579 24.27 8.02 -19.22
N ALA A 580 24.78 7.02 -19.94
CA ALA A 580 23.97 6.15 -20.80
C ALA A 580 22.86 5.42 -20.02
N TRP A 581 23.13 4.99 -18.77
CA TRP A 581 22.13 4.31 -17.93
C TRP A 581 20.91 5.19 -17.70
N PHE A 582 21.13 6.48 -17.46
CA PHE A 582 20.06 7.45 -17.22
C PHE A 582 19.34 7.84 -18.51
N ARG A 583 20.09 8.05 -19.60
CA ARG A 583 19.54 8.35 -20.93
C ARG A 583 18.59 7.26 -21.42
N GLU A 584 19.01 6.01 -21.25
CA GLU A 584 18.25 4.82 -21.63
C GLU A 584 17.25 4.40 -20.55
N THR A 585 17.22 5.07 -19.40
CA THR A 585 16.39 4.73 -18.24
C THR A 585 16.54 3.27 -17.80
N ARG A 586 17.76 2.73 -17.95
CA ARG A 586 18.11 1.33 -17.72
C ARG A 586 19.19 1.24 -16.65
N ARG A 587 18.88 0.63 -15.51
CA ARG A 587 19.89 0.40 -14.48
C ARG A 587 20.88 -0.68 -14.91
N PRO A 588 22.17 -0.53 -14.56
CA PRO A 588 23.14 -1.60 -14.75
C PRO A 588 22.78 -2.78 -13.85
N ALA A 589 23.07 -3.99 -14.33
CA ALA A 589 23.05 -5.15 -13.46
C ALA A 589 24.26 -5.13 -12.50
N PRO A 590 24.12 -5.68 -11.28
CA PRO A 590 25.24 -5.92 -10.38
C PRO A 590 26.29 -6.87 -10.97
#